data_AF-A0A935WWR7-F1
#
_entry.id   AF-A0A935WWR7-F1
#
_cell.length_a   1.000
_cell.length_b   1.000
_cell.length_c   1.000
_cell.angle_alpha   90.00
_cell.angle_beta   90.00
_cell.angle_gamma   90.00
#
_symmetry.space_group_name_H-M   'P 1'
#
loop_
_entity.id
_entity.type
_entity.pdbx_description
1 polymer ?
#
loop_
_entity_poly.entity_id
_entity_poly.type
_entity_poly.pdbx_seq_one_letter_code
_entity_poly.pdbx_strand_id
1 'polypeptide(L)'
;MARFLLTHIEMFDQNGRHDTRRPPQFHVRLSQEQIAQSLALAQRSVTRALKVLSDEGIVTRGNSAYIIHDRVALEAHTRSECLSIGHRMRSFSRGDLRLPSRAKS
;
A
#
# COMPACT_ATOMS: atom_id res chain seq x y z
N MET A 1 1.15 1.15 0.63
CA MET A 1 -0.24 1.40 0.13
C MET A 1 -1.15 0.20 0.36
N ALA A 2 -0.70 -1.00 -0.01
CA ALA A 2 -1.48 -2.23 0.08
C ALA A 2 -2.07 -2.48 1.48
N ARG A 3 -1.38 -2.07 2.55
CA ARG A 3 -1.85 -2.26 3.94
C ARG A 3 -3.14 -1.50 4.23
N PHE A 4 -3.26 -0.28 3.70
CA PHE A 4 -4.47 0.52 3.87
C PHE A 4 -5.67 -0.11 3.16
N LEU A 5 -5.47 -0.61 1.94
CA LEU A 5 -6.53 -1.32 1.22
C LEU A 5 -6.98 -2.57 1.97
N LEU A 6 -6.06 -3.35 2.54
CA LEU A 6 -6.41 -4.51 3.37
C LEU A 6 -7.20 -4.13 4.62
N THR A 7 -6.75 -3.10 5.36
CA THR A 7 -7.49 -2.64 6.55
C THR A 7 -8.88 -2.12 6.17
N HIS A 8 -9.02 -1.46 5.03
CA HIS A 8 -10.33 -1.02 4.56
C HIS A 8 -11.24 -2.21 4.23
N ILE A 9 -10.73 -3.26 3.59
CA ILE A 9 -11.47 -4.51 3.38
C ILE A 9 -11.91 -5.07 4.73
N GLU A 10 -11.00 -5.21 5.69
CA GLU A 10 -11.29 -5.79 7.01
C GLU A 10 -12.36 -5.02 7.80
N MET A 11 -12.41 -3.70 7.66
CA MET A 11 -13.35 -2.85 8.38
C MET A 11 -14.72 -2.70 7.72
N PHE A 12 -14.77 -2.70 6.38
CA PHE A 12 -15.95 -2.27 5.64
C PHE A 12 -16.49 -3.32 4.66
N ASP A 13 -15.79 -4.43 4.47
CA ASP A 13 -16.34 -5.52 3.68
C ASP A 13 -17.41 -6.28 4.47
N GLN A 14 -18.64 -5.75 4.40
CA GLN A 14 -19.84 -6.41 4.89
C GLN A 14 -20.42 -7.40 3.87
N ASN A 15 -19.77 -7.55 2.71
CA ASN A 15 -20.30 -8.30 1.57
C ASN A 15 -19.37 -9.45 1.18
N GLY A 16 -19.30 -10.43 2.06
CA GLY A 16 -19.13 -11.82 1.65
C GLY A 16 -20.32 -12.31 0.81
N ARG A 17 -20.57 -11.71 -0.36
CA ARG A 17 -21.31 -12.42 -1.42
C ARG A 17 -20.36 -13.49 -1.95
N HIS A 18 -20.28 -14.57 -1.18
CA HIS A 18 -19.75 -15.87 -1.56
C HIS A 18 -20.59 -16.38 -2.75
N ASP A 19 -20.37 -15.82 -3.93
CA ASP A 19 -20.63 -16.56 -5.15
C ASP A 19 -19.56 -17.64 -5.20
N THR A 20 -19.91 -18.85 -4.76
CA THR A 20 -19.02 -20.01 -4.66
C THR A 20 -18.40 -20.42 -6.00
N ARG A 21 -18.76 -19.76 -7.10
CA ARG A 21 -18.26 -19.98 -8.45
C ARG A 21 -17.17 -19.00 -8.88
N ARG A 22 -16.85 -17.96 -8.09
CA ARG A 22 -15.82 -16.97 -8.40
C ARG A 22 -14.94 -16.68 -7.18
N PRO A 23 -13.65 -16.37 -7.37
CA PRO A 23 -12.83 -15.89 -6.26
C PRO A 23 -13.45 -14.63 -5.65
N PRO A 24 -13.40 -14.48 -4.31
CA PRO A 24 -14.00 -13.34 -3.62
C PRO A 24 -13.38 -12.04 -4.13
N GLN A 25 -14.24 -11.09 -4.52
CA GLN A 25 -13.82 -9.77 -4.97
C GLN A 25 -14.15 -8.74 -3.89
N PHE A 26 -13.17 -7.93 -3.52
CA PHE A 26 -13.36 -6.90 -2.49
C PHE A 26 -13.42 -5.53 -3.13
N HIS A 27 -14.42 -4.73 -2.73
CA HIS A 27 -14.68 -3.43 -3.34
C HIS A 27 -14.30 -2.30 -2.38
N VAL A 28 -13.29 -1.51 -2.76
CA VAL A 28 -12.90 -0.30 -2.02
C VAL A 28 -13.45 0.93 -2.76
N ARG A 29 -14.48 1.55 -2.19
CA ARG A 29 -15.18 2.72 -2.74
C ARG A 29 -14.56 4.04 -2.26
N LEU A 30 -13.27 4.20 -2.51
CA LEU A 30 -12.55 5.44 -2.24
C LEU A 30 -11.95 6.02 -3.52
N SER A 31 -11.96 7.35 -3.64
CA SER A 31 -11.19 8.04 -4.67
C SER A 31 -9.69 8.01 -4.35
N GLN A 32 -8.84 8.24 -5.36
CA GLN A 32 -7.38 8.35 -5.13
C GLN A 32 -7.04 9.50 -4.17
N GLU A 33 -7.83 10.57 -4.22
CA GLU A 33 -7.69 11.72 -3.33
C GLU A 33 -8.00 11.35 -1.89
N GLN A 34 -9.10 10.64 -1.63
CA GLN A 34 -9.45 10.17 -0.28
C GLN A 34 -8.40 9.22 0.29
N ILE A 35 -7.86 8.33 -0.56
CA ILE A 35 -6.76 7.44 -0.18
C ILE A 35 -5.50 8.26 0.16
N ALA A 36 -5.17 9.27 -0.65
CA ALA A 36 -4.01 10.13 -0.45
C ALA A 36 -4.12 10.93 0.87
N GLN A 37 -5.29 11.52 1.13
CA GLN A 37 -5.58 12.24 2.37
C GLN A 37 -5.49 11.32 3.59
N SER A 38 -6.09 10.14 3.52
CA SER A 38 -6.08 9.15 4.63
C SER A 38 -4.67 8.67 4.98
N LEU A 39 -3.77 8.66 4.00
CA LEU A 39 -2.38 8.23 4.17
C LEU A 39 -1.40 9.40 4.38
N ALA A 40 -1.87 10.64 4.35
CA ALA A 40 -1.02 11.84 4.30
C ALA A 40 0.06 11.76 3.20
N LEU A 41 -0.30 11.22 2.03
CA LEU A 41 0.58 11.05 0.88
C LEU A 41 0.19 12.00 -0.25
N ALA A 42 1.15 12.32 -1.12
CA ALA A 42 0.83 12.97 -2.38
C ALA A 42 0.00 12.04 -3.28
N GLN A 43 -1.03 12.57 -3.93
CA GLN A 43 -1.91 11.81 -4.84
C GLN A 43 -1.12 11.07 -5.93
N ARG A 44 -0.07 11.67 -6.49
CA ARG A 44 0.82 11.02 -7.46
C ARG A 44 1.45 9.71 -6.95
N SER A 45 1.78 9.64 -5.66
CA SER A 45 2.34 8.44 -5.02
C SER A 45 1.28 7.35 -4.94
N VAL A 46 0.03 7.73 -4.65
CA VAL A 46 -1.13 6.83 -4.64
C VAL A 46 -1.38 6.28 -6.05
N THR A 47 -1.43 7.15 -7.05
CA THR A 47 -1.61 6.75 -8.46
C THR A 47 -0.54 5.76 -8.90
N ARG A 48 0.74 6.02 -8.58
CA ARG A 48 1.85 5.13 -8.91
C ARG A 48 1.70 3.76 -8.23
N ALA A 49 1.38 3.75 -6.93
CA ALA A 49 1.20 2.49 -6.19
C ALA A 49 0.02 1.68 -6.72
N LEU A 50 -1.11 2.32 -7.00
CA LEU A 50 -2.28 1.66 -7.60
C LEU A 50 -1.99 1.14 -9.01
N LYS A 51 -1.18 1.86 -9.79
CA LYS A 51 -0.74 1.40 -11.11
C LYS A 51 0.07 0.11 -11.00
N VAL A 52 1.05 0.05 -10.08
CA VAL A 52 1.84 -1.18 -9.86
C VAL A 52 0.93 -2.36 -9.52
N LEU A 53 0.01 -2.18 -8.57
CA LEU A 53 -0.94 -3.24 -8.18
C LEU A 53 -1.89 -3.63 -9.33
N SER A 54 -2.20 -2.71 -10.24
CA SER A 54 -3.02 -2.97 -11.42
C SER A 54 -2.26 -3.69 -12.52
N ASP A 55 -1.00 -3.31 -12.76
CA ASP A 55 -0.13 -3.96 -13.75
C ASP A 55 0.15 -5.42 -13.33
N GLU A 56 0.14 -5.70 -12.02
CA GLU A 56 0.25 -7.04 -11.45
C GLU A 56 -1.08 -7.82 -11.37
N GLY A 57 -2.19 -7.22 -11.80
CA GLY A 57 -3.52 -7.87 -11.80
C GLY A 57 -4.16 -8.04 -10.42
N ILE A 58 -3.59 -7.43 -9.38
CA ILE A 58 -4.09 -7.53 -8.00
C ILE A 58 -5.32 -6.63 -7.79
N VAL A 59 -5.27 -5.42 -8.38
CA VAL A 59 -6.31 -4.40 -8.23
C VAL A 59 -6.73 -3.88 -9.59
N THR A 60 -8.04 -3.85 -9.86
CA THR A 60 -8.57 -3.24 -11.08
C THR A 60 -9.45 -2.04 -10.71
N ARG A 61 -9.43 -1.01 -11.55
CA ARG A 61 -10.34 0.14 -11.39
C ARG A 61 -11.68 -0.17 -12.06
N GLY A 62 -12.74 -0.26 -11.26
CA GLY A 62 -14.12 -0.17 -11.73
C GLY A 62 -14.61 1.29 -11.81
N ASN A 63 -15.84 1.49 -12.30
CA ASN A 63 -16.40 2.83 -12.51
C ASN A 63 -16.40 3.70 -11.24
N SER A 64 -16.61 3.11 -10.06
CA SER A 64 -16.72 3.83 -8.77
C SER A 64 -15.98 3.15 -7.61
N ALA A 65 -15.20 2.11 -7.89
CA ALA A 65 -14.52 1.33 -6.86
C ALA A 65 -13.22 0.73 -7.39
N TYR A 66 -12.28 0.50 -6.48
CA TYR A 66 -11.17 -0.43 -6.72
C TYR A 66 -11.62 -1.83 -6.37
N ILE A 67 -11.45 -2.75 -7.31
CA ILE A 67 -11.79 -4.17 -7.18
C ILE A 67 -10.50 -4.92 -6.90
N ILE A 68 -10.44 -5.58 -5.76
CA ILE A 68 -9.28 -6.36 -5.32
C ILE A 68 -9.59 -7.82 -5.64
N HIS A 69 -8.80 -8.41 -6.53
CA HIS A 69 -9.01 -9.76 -7.05
C HIS A 69 -8.25 -10.82 -6.24
N ASP A 70 -7.12 -10.45 -5.67
CA ASP A 70 -6.26 -11.34 -4.89
C ASP A 70 -5.81 -10.67 -3.59
N ARG A 71 -6.48 -11.05 -2.50
CA ARG A 71 -6.12 -10.57 -1.15
C ARG A 71 -4.75 -11.07 -0.72
N VAL A 72 -4.37 -12.29 -1.10
CA VAL A 72 -3.12 -12.92 -0.67
C VAL A 72 -1.93 -12.21 -1.33
N ALA A 73 -2.02 -11.94 -2.63
CA ALA A 73 -1.03 -11.15 -3.34
C ALA A 73 -0.94 -9.72 -2.78
N LEU A 74 -2.08 -9.09 -2.48
CA LEU A 74 -2.09 -7.77 -1.85
C LEU A 74 -1.41 -7.78 -0.47
N GLU A 75 -1.59 -8.83 0.33
CA GLU A 75 -0.91 -9.01 1.61
C GLU A 75 0.61 -9.21 1.44
N ALA A 76 1.05 -9.98 0.45
CA ALA A 76 2.47 -10.14 0.15
C ALA A 76 3.16 -8.79 -0.12
N HIS A 77 2.49 -7.89 -0.85
CA HIS A 77 2.98 -6.51 -1.07
C HIS A 77 3.20 -5.73 0.23
N THR A 78 2.32 -5.89 1.22
CA THR A 78 2.50 -5.22 2.51
C THR A 78 3.73 -5.71 3.25
N ARG A 79 3.98 -7.02 3.20
CA ARG A 79 5.14 -7.63 3.86
C ARG A 79 6.44 -7.19 3.19
N SER A 80 6.45 -7.09 1.86
CA SER A 80 7.59 -6.57 1.08
C SER A 80 7.85 -5.09 1.36
N GLU A 81 6.82 -4.24 1.44
CA GLU A 81 6.96 -2.84 1.85
C GLU A 81 7.60 -2.74 3.26
N CYS A 82 7.14 -3.54 4.23
CA CYS A 82 7.72 -3.60 5.58
C CYS A 82 9.19 -4.05 5.60
N LEU A 83 9.55 -5.07 4.81
CA LEU A 83 10.93 -5.56 4.71
C LEU A 83 11.87 -4.52 4.08
N SER A 84 11.39 -3.79 3.07
CA SER A 84 12.17 -2.73 2.42
C SER A 84 12.44 -1.53 3.34
N ILE A 85 11.47 -1.17 4.21
CA ILE A 85 11.64 -0.12 5.23
C ILE A 85 12.64 -0.58 6.30
N GLY A 86 12.54 -1.83 6.75
CA GLY A 86 13.49 -2.41 7.71
C GLY A 86 14.94 -2.37 7.21
N HIS A 87 15.17 -2.71 5.93
CA HIS A 87 16.49 -2.59 5.32
C HIS A 87 16.96 -1.14 5.18
N ARG A 88 16.07 -0.21 4.81
CA ARG A 88 16.42 1.22 4.67
C ARG A 88 16.83 1.83 6.01
N MET A 89 16.11 1.53 7.10
CA MET A 89 16.48 2.02 8.43
C MET A 89 17.78 1.40 8.96
N ARG A 90 18.05 0.13 8.62
CA ARG A 90 19.31 -0.53 9.00
C ARG A 90 20.52 0.09 8.30
N SER A 91 20.34 0.63 7.09
CA SER A 91 21.39 1.37 6.36
C SER A 91 21.64 2.77 6.93
N PHE A 92 20.62 3.45 7.46
CA PHE A 92 20.80 4.74 8.16
C PHE A 92 21.53 4.59 9.50
N SER A 93 21.40 3.44 10.18
CA SER A 93 22.02 3.22 11.49
C SER A 93 23.52 2.82 11.43
N ARG A 94 24.10 2.65 10.24
CA ARG A 94 25.49 2.21 10.07
C ARG A 94 26.42 3.20 9.35
N GLY A 95 25.93 4.39 8.96
CA GLY A 95 26.65 5.30 8.06
C GLY A 95 27.10 6.65 8.61
N ASP A 96 26.35 7.30 9.50
CA ASP A 96 26.54 8.75 9.72
C ASP A 96 26.61 9.17 11.20
N LEU A 97 27.66 8.73 11.89
CA LEU A 97 28.14 9.40 13.10
C LEU A 97 29.59 9.86 12.92
N ARG A 98 29.85 10.62 11.85
CA ARG A 98 31.03 11.51 11.82
C ARG A 98 30.65 12.83 12.48
N LEU A 99 30.97 12.94 13.77
CA LEU A 99 30.97 14.20 14.51
C LEU A 99 31.80 15.25 13.74
N PRO A 100 31.32 16.50 13.57
CA PRO A 100 32.14 17.55 13.02
C PRO A 100 33.28 17.88 14.01
N SER A 101 34.53 17.60 13.61
CA SER A 101 35.72 18.01 14.34
C SER A 101 35.85 19.53 14.26
N ARG A 102 35.51 20.20 15.36
CA ARG A 102 35.74 21.62 15.57
C ARG A 102 37.24 21.87 15.74
N ALA A 103 37.94 22.20 14.66
CA ALA A 103 39.28 22.79 14.74
C ALA A 103 39.13 24.31 14.84
N LYS A 104 39.55 24.87 15.98
CA LYS A 104 39.64 26.31 16.24
C LYS A 104 40.84 26.90 15.50
N SER A 105 40.68 28.18 15.15
CA SER A 105 41.68 29.13 14.66
C SER A 105 43.00 29.14 15.41
#